data_AF-A0A7J5WM91-F1
#
_entry.id   AF-A0A7J5WM91-F1
#
_cell.length_a   1.000
_cell.length_b   1.000
_cell.length_c   1.000
_cell.angle_alpha   90.00
_cell.angle_beta   90.00
_cell.angle_gamma   90.00
#
_symmetry.space_group_name_H-M   'P 1'
#
loop_
_entity.id
_entity.type
_entity.pdbx_description
1 polymer ?
#
loop_
_entity_poly.entity_id
_entity_poly.type
_entity_poly.pdbx_seq_one_letter_code
_entity_poly.pdbx_strand_id
1 'polypeptide(L)' 'MQNNQFLLYGANGYTGQLIAKMAIEYQLVPVLAGRNEVSIKELAASLNLSYEVINLD' A
#
# COMPACT_ATOMS: atom_id res chain seq x y z
N MET A 1 -9.42 -9.57 -18.17
CA MET A 1 -8.57 -8.50 -17.64
C MET A 1 -7.92 -9.04 -16.39
N GLN A 2 -6.59 -8.96 -16.25
CA GLN A 2 -5.88 -9.48 -15.09
C GLN A 2 -6.15 -8.55 -13.90
N ASN A 3 -6.69 -9.07 -12.80
CA ASN A 3 -6.99 -8.27 -11.63
C ASN A 3 -5.72 -8.10 -10.78
N ASN A 4 -5.03 -6.98 -10.98
CA ASN A 4 -3.75 -6.68 -10.34
C ASN A 4 -3.89 -5.88 -9.04
N GLN A 5 -5.13 -5.70 -8.56
CA GLN A 5 -5.44 -4.95 -7.36
C GLN A 5 -5.61 -5.91 -6.16
N PHE A 6 -4.91 -5.59 -5.08
CA PHE A 6 -5.02 -6.30 -3.80
C PHE A 6 -4.72 -5.35 -2.65
N LEU A 7 -5.14 -5.72 -1.44
CA LEU A 7 -4.85 -4.97 -0.23
C LEU A 7 -3.46 -5.35 0.30
N LEU A 8 -2.58 -4.39 0.48
CA LEU A 8 -1.30 -4.58 1.17
C LEU A 8 -1.41 -4.02 2.59
N TYR A 9 -1.81 -4.87 3.54
CA TYR A 9 -1.91 -4.48 4.94
C TYR A 9 -0.53 -4.49 5.62
N GLY A 10 -0.23 -3.45 6.39
CA GLY A 10 1.09 -3.20 6.95
C GLY A 10 2.04 -2.49 5.98
N ALA A 11 1.51 -1.80 4.95
CA ALA A 11 2.34 -1.16 3.94
C ALA A 11 3.23 -0.04 4.50
N ASN A 12 2.86 0.59 5.61
CA ASN A 12 3.66 1.61 6.28
C ASN A 12 4.83 1.04 7.11
N GLY A 13 4.93 -0.28 7.31
CA GLY A 13 6.09 -0.93 7.92
C GLY A 13 7.27 -1.06 6.95
N TYR A 14 8.47 -1.34 7.46
CA TYR A 14 9.70 -1.40 6.64
C TYR A 14 9.57 -2.33 5.43
N THR A 15 9.20 -3.60 5.65
CA THR A 15 9.01 -4.58 4.56
C THR A 15 7.82 -4.21 3.66
N GLY A 16 6.75 -3.68 4.24
CA GLY A 16 5.58 -3.25 3.47
C GLY A 16 5.91 -2.15 2.46
N GLN A 17 6.75 -1.19 2.84
CA GLN A 17 7.23 -0.14 1.94
C GLN A 17 8.07 -0.69 0.78
N LEU A 18 8.93 -1.69 1.06
CA LEU A 18 9.72 -2.35 0.02
C LEU A 18 8.84 -3.15 -0.95
N ILE A 19 7.85 -3.87 -0.43
CA ILE A 19 6.87 -4.61 -1.24
C ILE A 19 6.04 -3.65 -2.10
N ALA A 20 5.57 -2.53 -1.55
CA ALA A 20 4.79 -1.53 -2.28
C ALA A 20 5.58 -0.95 -3.47
N LYS A 21 6.87 -0.66 -3.27
CA LYS A 21 7.77 -0.20 -4.34
C LYS A 21 7.96 -1.27 -5.41
N MET A 22 8.26 -2.49 -4.99
CA MET A 22 8.45 -3.63 -5.90
C MET A 22 7.18 -3.93 -6.71
N ALA A 23 6.00 -3.85 -6.09
CA ALA A 23 4.72 -4.12 -6.74
C ALA A 23 4.51 -3.28 -8.01
N ILE A 24 4.94 -2.01 -7.99
CA ILE A 24 4.84 -1.10 -9.14
C ILE A 24 5.72 -1.59 -10.30
N GLU A 25 6.92 -2.12 -10.01
CA GLU A 25 7.82 -2.70 -11.02
C GLU A 25 7.18 -3.90 -11.74
N TYR A 26 6.31 -4.62 -11.05
CA TYR A 26 5.53 -5.75 -11.60
C TYR A 26 4.15 -5.35 -12.14
N GLN A 27 3.88 -4.05 -12.34
CA GLN A 27 2.59 -3.54 -12.83
C GLN A 27 1.39 -3.95 -11.95
N LEU A 28 1.65 -4.12 -10.65
CA LEU A 28 0.63 -4.36 -9.66
C LEU A 28 0.11 -3.04 -9.11
N VAL A 29 -1.15 -3.03 -8.68
CA VAL A 29 -1.84 -1.81 -8.24
C VAL A 29 -2.39 -2.00 -6.81
N PRO A 30 -1.52 -2.19 -5.81
CA PRO A 30 -1.98 -2.48 -4.46
C PRO A 30 -2.67 -1.26 -3.83
N VAL A 31 -3.68 -1.51 -3.00
CA VAL A 31 -4.25 -0.54 -2.07
C VAL A 31 -3.45 -0.64 -0.77
N LEU A 32 -2.80 0.44 -0.37
CA LEU A 32 -1.93 0.47 0.80
C LEU A 32 -2.77 0.58 2.07
N ALA A 33 -2.66 -0.39 2.97
CA ALA A 33 -3.42 -0.39 4.21
C ALA A 33 -2.55 -0.43 5.46
N GLY A 34 -3.01 0.26 6.50
CA GLY A 34 -2.34 0.31 7.79
C GLY A 34 -3.14 1.09 8.83
N ARG A 35 -2.60 1.12 10.05
CA ARG A 35 -3.24 1.74 11.22
C ARG A 35 -2.99 3.24 11.35
N ASN A 36 -1.84 3.71 10.88
CA ASN A 36 -1.45 5.11 11.02
C ASN A 36 -1.72 5.84 9.68
N GLU A 37 -2.77 6.65 9.69
CA GLU A 37 -3.23 7.43 8.54
C GLU A 37 -2.14 8.32 7.94
N VAL A 38 -1.40 9.05 8.77
CA VAL A 38 -0.36 9.98 8.29
C VAL A 38 0.68 9.22 7.48
N SER A 39 1.23 8.14 8.05
CA SER A 39 2.27 7.34 7.40
C SER A 39 1.79 6.62 6.14
N ILE A 40 0.56 6.09 6.12
CA ILE A 40 0.04 5.37 4.95
C ILE A 40 -0.27 6.35 3.80
N LYS A 41 -0.80 7.53 4.14
CA LYS A 41 -1.13 8.60 3.18
C LYS A 41 0.12 9.17 2.53
N GLU A 42 1.18 9.44 3.30
CA GLU A 42 2.47 9.89 2.76
C GLU A 42 3.07 8.86 1.79
N LEU A 43 3.06 7.57 2.17
CA LEU A 43 3.56 6.49 1.33
C LEU A 43 2.74 6.37 0.03
N ALA A 44 1.41 6.39 0.14
CA ALA A 44 0.49 6.30 -0.99
C ALA A 44 0.66 7.46 -1.97
N ALA A 45 0.80 8.69 -1.46
CA ALA A 45 1.11 9.85 -2.28
C ALA A 45 2.47 9.72 -2.99
N SER A 46 3.50 9.22 -2.31
CA SER A 46 4.83 9.04 -2.89
C SER A 46 4.87 8.00 -4.03
N LEU A 47 3.97 7.01 -3.96
CA LEU A 47 3.89 5.90 -4.91
C LEU A 47 2.74 6.04 -5.92
N ASN A 48 1.94 7.11 -5.82
CA ASN A 48 0.71 7.32 -6.59
C ASN A 48 -0.27 6.13 -6.53
N LEU A 49 -0.44 5.59 -5.32
CA LEU A 49 -1.33 4.47 -5.03
C LEU A 49 -2.52 4.92 -4.16
N SER A 50 -3.60 4.13 -4.18
CA SER A 50 -4.71 4.31 -3.23
C SER A 50 -4.35 3.80 -1.85
N TYR A 51 -4.96 4.34 -0.80
CA TYR A 51 -4.79 3.86 0.57
C TYR A 51 -6.11 3.68 1.30
N GLU A 52 -6.09 2.83 2.32
CA GLU A 52 -7.20 2.60 3.23
C GLU A 52 -6.67 2.51 4.67
N VAL A 53 -7.28 3.25 5.59
CA VAL A 53 -6.93 3.15 7.01
C VAL A 53 -7.82 2.10 7.63
N ILE A 54 -7.22 1.00 8.07
CA ILE A 54 -7.95 -0.14 8.62
C ILE A 54 -7.42 -0.42 10.01
N ASN A 55 -8.31 -0.32 11.00
CA ASN A 55 -8.03 -0.77 12.36
C ASN A 55 -8.47 -2.23 12.52
N LEU A 56 -7.78 -3.00 13.37
CA LEU A 56 -8.04 -4.44 13.57
C LEU A 56 -8.67 -4.74 14.94
N ASP A 57 -9.24 -3.71 15.58
CA ASP A 57 -9.94 -3.83 16.87
C ASP A 57 -11.34 -4.44 16.70
#